data_AF-A0AAD0VHP8-F1
#
_entry.id   AF-A0AAD0VHP8-F1
#
_cell.length_a   1.000
_cell.length_b   1.000
_cell.length_c   1.000
_cell.angle_alpha   90.00
_cell.angle_beta   90.00
_cell.angle_gamma   90.00
#
_symmetry.space_group_name_H-M   'P 1'
#
loop_
_entity.id
_entity.type
_entity.pdbx_description
1 polymer ?
#
loop_
_entity_poly.entity_id
_entity_poly.type
_entity_poly.pdbx_seq_one_letter_code
_entity_poly.pdbx_strand_id
1 'polypeptide(L)'
;MLTGSLMVLAGACGVLDTDEDRRAAEELADKTLPGQLKAIGARTLFPGTGGSEVTFAVADDRDAVVRLRIDDSKGTCDGKECAGVLTEAVARARTDAAAFRTMRDAFDGCGYEVIALGISGAPPYVVAELTNDTVERVLAEIGGCVQRWVTASGPDSRLGEAEASYVNIVSPAVAAERKRGKDSWPTLMRLTRGDLVGSLTKHTHHSASYEIEAGQVDTTGRARVVRPFKQSQEFGRTVQKAVADELRATYPDVVVSDYQWVWRLEPGRVDRQTGYLLFCPRPDERGRCVNSDDAVLVTTDGRGNPVEKLRIVHDVRDGTGALRLPPY
;
A
#
# COMPACT_ATOMS: atom_id res chain seq x y z
N MET A 1 29.54 22.33 -25.37
CA MET A 1 30.45 21.80 -24.32
C MET A 1 30.11 22.51 -23.02
N LEU A 2 29.35 21.83 -22.16
CA LEU A 2 29.06 22.23 -20.78
C LEU A 2 29.02 20.94 -19.98
N THR A 3 30.15 20.68 -19.34
CA THR A 3 30.45 19.56 -18.45
C THR A 3 29.68 19.76 -17.15
N GLY A 4 28.53 19.10 -17.03
CA GLY A 4 27.74 19.02 -15.79
C GLY A 4 28.02 17.69 -15.11
N SER A 5 28.86 17.72 -14.07
CA SER A 5 29.28 16.56 -13.29
C SER A 5 28.10 15.78 -12.71
N LEU A 6 27.90 14.55 -13.19
CA LEU A 6 27.18 13.50 -12.45
C LEU A 6 27.97 13.24 -11.15
N MET A 7 27.48 13.70 -10.01
CA MET A 7 27.86 13.11 -8.73
C MET A 7 27.30 11.70 -8.68
N VAL A 8 28.18 10.74 -8.90
CA VAL A 8 27.96 9.33 -8.63
C VAL A 8 27.73 9.19 -7.12
N LEU A 9 26.49 8.93 -6.71
CA LEU A 9 26.13 8.45 -5.37
C LEU A 9 26.64 7.01 -5.20
N ALA A 10 27.96 6.86 -5.13
CA ALA A 10 28.61 5.64 -4.69
C ALA A 10 29.02 5.81 -3.23
N GLY A 11 28.49 4.94 -2.37
CA GLY A 11 29.14 4.54 -1.12
C GLY A 11 29.33 5.65 -0.08
N ALA A 12 28.25 6.05 0.58
CA ALA A 12 28.33 6.56 1.95
C ALA A 12 27.66 5.55 2.90
N CYS A 13 28.21 4.33 2.95
CA CYS A 13 28.17 3.51 4.15
C CYS A 13 29.08 4.19 5.18
N GLY A 14 28.64 5.30 5.75
CA GLY A 14 29.23 5.80 6.97
C GLY A 14 28.95 4.77 8.05
N VAL A 15 30.01 4.21 8.62
CA VAL A 15 29.96 3.45 9.88
C VAL A 15 29.61 4.47 10.97
N LEU A 16 28.33 4.81 11.06
CA LEU A 16 27.76 5.48 12.23
C LEU A 16 27.47 4.34 13.20
N ASP A 17 28.25 4.30 14.29
CA ASP A 17 28.29 3.19 15.23
C ASP A 17 26.93 3.03 15.92
N THR A 18 26.17 2.00 15.54
CA THR A 18 24.90 1.66 16.18
C THR A 18 25.09 0.83 17.45
N ASP A 19 26.33 0.43 17.78
CA ASP A 19 26.57 -0.52 18.86
C ASP A 19 26.35 0.10 20.23
N GLU A 20 26.63 1.39 20.42
CA GLU A 20 26.33 2.12 21.66
C GLU A 20 24.82 2.20 21.90
N ASP A 21 24.06 2.71 20.94
CA ASP A 21 22.59 2.76 20.99
C ASP A 21 21.98 1.36 21.18
N ARG A 22 22.53 0.33 20.51
CA ARG A 22 22.07 -1.05 20.68
C ARG A 22 22.30 -1.55 22.10
N ARG A 23 23.50 -1.34 22.65
CA ARG A 23 23.84 -1.75 24.02
C ARG A 23 22.97 -1.03 25.05
N ALA A 24 22.79 0.29 24.89
CA ALA A 24 21.91 1.07 25.75
C ALA A 24 20.46 0.56 25.71
N ALA A 25 19.95 0.19 24.52
CA ALA A 25 18.62 -0.37 24.39
C ALA A 25 18.50 -1.79 24.97
N GLU A 26 19.54 -2.63 24.86
CA GLU A 26 19.62 -3.95 25.50
C GLU A 26 19.64 -3.82 27.04
N GLU A 27 20.46 -2.92 27.60
CA GLU A 27 20.52 -2.64 29.05
C GLU A 27 19.19 -2.10 29.58
N LEU A 28 18.56 -1.19 28.84
CA LEU A 28 17.21 -0.69 29.14
C LEU A 28 16.18 -1.83 29.17
N ALA A 29 16.23 -2.73 28.18
CA ALA A 29 15.34 -3.87 28.10
C ALA A 29 15.55 -4.84 29.26
N ASP A 30 16.80 -5.17 29.59
CA ASP A 30 17.12 -6.06 30.71
C ASP A 30 16.72 -5.47 32.06
N LYS A 31 16.80 -4.15 32.22
CA LYS A 31 16.36 -3.45 33.44
C LYS A 31 14.84 -3.36 33.56
N THR A 32 14.15 -3.07 32.46
CA THR A 32 12.71 -2.75 32.47
C THR A 32 11.85 -4.00 32.31
N LEU A 33 12.28 -4.93 31.46
CA LEU A 33 11.55 -6.14 31.07
C LEU A 33 12.51 -7.35 31.00
N PRO A 34 13.07 -7.79 32.15
CA PRO A 34 14.15 -8.79 32.17
C PRO A 34 13.76 -10.07 31.42
N GLY A 35 14.59 -10.47 30.45
CA GLY A 35 14.42 -11.71 29.69
C GLY A 35 13.24 -11.75 28.71
N GLN A 36 12.46 -10.66 28.57
CA GLN A 36 11.31 -10.64 27.66
C GLN A 36 11.68 -10.23 26.23
N LEU A 37 12.79 -9.50 26.06
CA LEU A 37 13.18 -8.94 24.77
C LEU A 37 14.58 -9.42 24.38
N LYS A 38 14.76 -9.69 23.09
CA LYS A 38 16.05 -10.02 22.51
C LYS A 38 16.31 -9.13 21.31
N ALA A 39 17.38 -8.34 21.34
CA ALA A 39 17.77 -7.52 20.20
C ALA A 39 18.14 -8.43 19.01
N ILE A 40 17.61 -8.11 17.83
CA ILE A 40 17.83 -8.86 16.59
C ILE A 40 18.34 -7.99 15.44
N GLY A 41 18.42 -6.68 15.63
CA GLY A 41 19.00 -5.74 14.68
C GLY A 41 19.00 -4.31 15.20
N ALA A 42 19.85 -3.49 14.63
CA ALA A 42 19.89 -2.04 14.84
C ALA A 42 20.17 -1.37 13.49
N ARG A 43 19.64 -0.16 13.29
CA ARG A 43 19.96 0.68 12.14
C ARG A 43 19.99 2.15 12.52
N THR A 44 20.91 2.91 11.95
CA THR A 44 20.97 4.36 12.11
C THR A 44 19.76 5.02 11.46
N LEU A 45 19.17 6.01 12.13
CA LEU A 45 18.12 6.85 11.55
C LEU A 45 18.73 7.98 10.72
N PHE A 46 18.07 8.40 9.64
CA PHE A 46 18.53 9.53 8.83
C PHE A 46 17.75 10.82 9.19
N PRO A 47 18.42 11.97 9.40
CA PRO A 47 19.88 12.17 9.42
C PRO A 47 20.53 11.51 10.64
N GLY A 48 21.79 11.06 10.51
CA GLY A 48 22.53 10.24 11.49
C GLY A 48 22.75 10.84 12.89
N THR A 49 22.19 12.01 13.16
CA THR A 49 22.18 12.71 14.45
C THR A 49 20.92 12.44 15.28
N GLY A 50 20.01 11.61 14.76
CA GLY A 50 18.74 11.24 15.40
C GLY A 50 18.75 9.91 16.16
N GLY A 51 19.94 9.35 16.42
CA GLY A 51 20.10 8.03 17.06
C GLY A 51 19.82 6.85 16.13
N SER A 52 19.44 5.72 16.72
CA SER A 52 19.24 4.44 16.04
C SER A 52 17.86 3.86 16.32
N GLU A 53 17.36 3.05 15.39
CA GLU A 53 16.21 2.17 15.60
C GLU A 53 16.72 0.76 15.92
N VAL A 54 16.48 0.31 17.15
CA VAL A 54 16.79 -1.05 17.61
C VAL A 54 15.53 -1.91 17.52
N THR A 55 15.68 -3.09 16.94
CA THR A 55 14.59 -4.06 16.75
C THR A 55 14.75 -5.23 17.72
N PHE A 56 13.69 -5.55 18.46
CA PHE A 56 13.65 -6.69 19.38
C PHE A 56 12.62 -7.74 18.95
N ALA A 57 12.97 -9.00 19.15
CA ALA A 57 12.03 -10.10 19.24
C ALA A 57 11.48 -10.21 20.67
N VAL A 58 10.21 -10.59 20.80
CA VAL A 58 9.57 -10.85 22.09
C VAL A 58 9.67 -12.36 22.40
N ALA A 59 10.18 -12.72 23.57
CA ALA A 59 10.55 -14.09 23.89
C ALA A 59 9.37 -15.09 23.86
N ASP A 60 8.19 -14.66 24.28
CA ASP A 60 6.97 -15.46 24.38
C ASP A 60 5.94 -15.22 23.27
N ASP A 61 6.23 -14.31 22.31
CA ASP A 61 5.37 -14.04 21.16
C ASP A 61 6.20 -13.99 19.87
N ARG A 62 6.18 -15.09 19.11
CA ARG A 62 6.92 -15.24 17.85
C ARG A 62 6.45 -14.31 16.74
N ASP A 63 5.26 -13.71 16.86
CA ASP A 63 4.71 -12.83 15.84
C ASP A 63 5.06 -11.37 16.13
N ALA A 64 5.23 -11.00 17.40
CA ALA A 64 5.49 -9.63 17.85
C ALA A 64 6.92 -9.16 17.54
N VAL A 65 7.02 -7.91 17.07
CA VAL A 65 8.29 -7.22 16.83
C VAL A 65 8.23 -5.83 17.45
N VAL A 66 9.23 -5.50 18.26
CA VAL A 66 9.36 -4.19 18.89
C VAL A 66 10.40 -3.38 18.12
N ARG A 67 10.08 -2.13 17.79
CA ARG A 67 11.03 -1.17 17.22
C ARG A 67 11.12 0.01 18.17
N LEU A 68 12.30 0.23 18.73
CA LEU A 68 12.58 1.33 19.64
C LEU A 68 13.54 2.29 18.95
N ARG A 69 13.18 3.57 18.88
CA ARG A 69 14.12 4.62 18.49
C ARG A 69 14.79 5.15 19.75
N ILE A 70 16.10 5.04 19.81
CA ILE A 70 16.93 5.46 20.93
C ILE A 70 18.01 6.42 20.43
N ASP A 71 18.26 7.46 21.21
CA ASP A 71 19.38 8.37 21.05
C ASP A 71 20.09 8.40 22.40
N ASP A 72 21.08 7.52 22.56
CA ASP A 72 21.83 7.37 23.81
C ASP A 72 22.56 8.66 24.17
N SER A 73 23.08 9.38 23.16
CA SER A 73 23.75 10.67 23.35
C SER A 73 22.87 11.73 24.03
N LYS A 74 21.55 11.63 23.84
CA LYS A 74 20.54 12.48 24.50
C LYS A 74 19.87 11.79 25.69
N GLY A 75 20.10 10.50 25.90
CA GLY A 75 19.43 9.69 26.91
C GLY A 75 17.91 9.62 26.72
N THR A 76 17.44 9.64 25.46
CA THR A 76 16.00 9.66 25.14
C THR A 76 15.62 8.59 24.13
N CYS A 77 14.35 8.16 24.19
CA CYS A 77 13.73 7.28 23.22
C CYS A 77 12.52 7.99 22.63
N ASP A 78 12.42 8.11 21.30
CA ASP A 78 11.41 8.95 20.63
C ASP A 78 11.26 10.37 21.26
N GLY A 79 12.36 10.94 21.75
CA GLY A 79 12.40 12.25 22.43
C GLY A 79 11.78 12.28 23.84
N LYS A 80 11.52 11.11 24.45
CA LYS A 80 10.93 10.94 25.78
C LYS A 80 11.80 10.04 26.67
N GLU A 81 11.36 9.85 27.92
CA GLU A 81 11.95 8.87 28.84
C GLU A 81 11.81 7.45 28.30
N CYS A 82 12.91 6.71 28.34
CA CYS A 82 13.06 5.47 27.59
C CYS A 82 12.25 4.28 28.14
N ALA A 83 12.11 4.13 29.46
CA ALA A 83 11.41 2.98 30.04
C ALA A 83 9.91 2.99 29.71
N GLY A 84 9.28 4.17 29.77
CA GLY A 84 7.90 4.37 29.35
C GLY A 84 7.69 4.04 27.87
N VAL A 85 8.56 4.57 27.00
CA VAL A 85 8.48 4.33 25.54
C VAL A 85 8.69 2.86 25.20
N LEU A 86 9.64 2.17 25.84
CA LEU A 86 9.84 0.74 25.64
C LEU A 86 8.61 -0.07 26.05
N THR A 87 8.02 0.23 27.21
CA THR A 87 6.82 -0.45 27.70
C THR A 87 5.64 -0.27 26.74
N GLU A 88 5.41 0.96 26.26
CA GLU A 88 4.39 1.25 25.24
C GLU A 88 4.66 0.53 23.91
N ALA A 89 5.93 0.48 23.48
CA ALA A 89 6.32 -0.20 22.25
C ALA A 89 6.09 -1.71 22.33
N VAL A 90 6.33 -2.33 23.49
CA VAL A 90 6.03 -3.76 23.73
C VAL A 90 4.53 -4.01 23.74
N ALA A 91 3.75 -3.19 24.43
CA ALA A 91 2.30 -3.31 24.44
C ALA A 91 1.72 -3.21 23.03
N ARG A 92 2.18 -2.23 22.24
CA ARG A 92 1.79 -2.06 20.84
C ARG A 92 2.18 -3.27 19.98
N ALA A 93 3.41 -3.78 20.11
CA ALA A 93 3.87 -4.94 19.36
C ALA A 93 3.01 -6.19 19.62
N ARG A 94 2.56 -6.40 20.86
CA ARG A 94 1.65 -7.50 21.22
C ARG A 94 0.25 -7.29 20.66
N THR A 95 -0.28 -6.07 20.70
CA THR A 95 -1.56 -5.72 20.07
C THR A 95 -1.51 -5.95 18.55
N ASP A 96 -0.45 -5.50 17.88
CA ASP A 96 -0.26 -5.70 16.44
C ASP A 96 -0.15 -7.20 16.11
N ALA A 97 0.54 -7.99 16.93
CA ALA A 97 0.64 -9.44 16.77
C ALA A 97 -0.71 -10.14 16.93
N ALA A 98 -1.53 -9.72 17.90
CA ALA A 98 -2.88 -10.24 18.09
C ALA A 98 -3.82 -9.87 16.93
N ALA A 99 -3.75 -8.64 16.45
CA ALA A 99 -4.50 -8.18 15.26
C ALA A 99 -4.09 -8.96 14.01
N PHE A 100 -2.79 -9.22 13.83
CA PHE A 100 -2.28 -10.05 12.75
C PHE A 100 -2.80 -11.49 12.82
N ARG A 101 -2.77 -12.13 14.00
CA ARG A 101 -3.32 -13.49 14.16
C ARG A 101 -4.80 -13.54 13.79
N THR A 102 -5.57 -12.55 14.24
CA THR A 102 -7.01 -12.42 13.90
C THR A 102 -7.22 -12.32 12.38
N MET A 103 -6.45 -11.47 11.70
CA MET A 103 -6.47 -11.37 10.24
C MET A 103 -6.06 -12.68 9.57
N ARG A 104 -4.91 -13.24 9.95
CA ARG A 104 -4.38 -14.47 9.36
C ARG A 104 -5.40 -15.62 9.49
N ASP A 105 -5.96 -15.83 10.67
CA ASP A 105 -6.90 -16.92 10.91
C ASP A 105 -8.20 -16.74 10.09
N ALA A 106 -8.65 -15.50 9.85
CA ALA A 106 -9.78 -15.22 8.97
C ALA A 106 -9.51 -15.54 7.49
N PHE A 107 -8.30 -15.27 7.01
CA PHE A 107 -7.90 -15.56 5.63
C PHE A 107 -7.52 -17.03 5.41
N ASP A 108 -6.81 -17.65 6.36
CA ASP A 108 -6.47 -19.08 6.34
C ASP A 108 -7.76 -19.94 6.37
N GLY A 109 -8.77 -19.53 7.15
CA GLY A 109 -10.08 -20.18 7.19
C GLY A 109 -10.85 -20.15 5.86
N CYS A 110 -10.45 -19.29 4.92
CA CYS A 110 -10.98 -19.24 3.56
C CYS A 110 -10.08 -19.92 2.51
N GLY A 111 -8.86 -20.33 2.88
CA GLY A 111 -7.88 -20.87 1.95
C GLY A 111 -6.99 -19.84 1.25
N TYR A 112 -6.89 -18.61 1.75
CA TYR A 112 -6.02 -17.56 1.20
C TYR A 112 -4.81 -17.31 2.11
N GLU A 113 -3.61 -17.73 1.67
CA GLU A 113 -2.36 -17.49 2.42
C GLU A 113 -2.01 -15.98 2.44
N VAL A 114 -1.82 -15.41 3.63
CA VAL A 114 -1.25 -14.06 3.80
C VAL A 114 0.27 -14.12 3.69
N ILE A 115 0.84 -13.63 2.58
CA ILE A 115 2.27 -13.75 2.27
C ILE A 115 3.09 -12.49 2.58
N ALA A 116 2.43 -11.34 2.76
CA ALA A 116 3.04 -10.08 3.14
C ALA A 116 1.98 -9.13 3.72
N LEU A 117 2.44 -8.06 4.35
CA LEU A 117 1.62 -6.96 4.83
C LEU A 117 2.18 -5.64 4.28
N GLY A 118 1.31 -4.65 4.08
CA GLY A 118 1.74 -3.27 3.85
C GLY A 118 2.72 -2.78 4.93
N ILE A 119 3.49 -1.74 4.64
CA ILE A 119 4.53 -1.21 5.55
C ILE A 119 3.95 -0.80 6.92
N SER A 120 2.69 -0.38 6.95
CA SER A 120 1.91 -0.05 8.15
C SER A 120 1.29 -1.26 8.87
N GLY A 121 1.54 -2.50 8.43
CA GLY A 121 0.92 -3.73 8.97
C GLY A 121 -0.40 -4.12 8.29
N ALA A 122 -0.98 -3.23 7.48
CA ALA A 122 -2.12 -3.48 6.59
C ALA A 122 -1.97 -2.57 5.36
N PRO A 123 -2.53 -2.93 4.18
CA PRO A 123 -3.36 -4.11 3.88
C PRO A 123 -2.57 -5.41 3.65
N PRO A 124 -3.20 -6.60 3.78
CA PRO A 124 -2.57 -7.90 3.50
C PRO A 124 -2.32 -8.13 2.01
N TYR A 125 -1.34 -8.98 1.71
CA TYR A 125 -1.09 -9.55 0.38
C TYR A 125 -1.45 -11.03 0.42
N VAL A 126 -2.34 -11.45 -0.48
CA VAL A 126 -2.77 -12.84 -0.65
C VAL A 126 -2.42 -13.38 -2.03
N VAL A 127 -2.31 -14.70 -2.13
CA VAL A 127 -2.04 -15.39 -3.39
C VAL A 127 -3.35 -15.83 -4.03
N ALA A 128 -3.63 -15.33 -5.24
CA ALA A 128 -4.72 -15.83 -6.06
C ALA A 128 -4.46 -15.54 -7.54
N GLU A 129 -4.98 -16.41 -8.42
CA GLU A 129 -4.97 -16.16 -9.86
C GLU A 129 -6.28 -15.49 -10.28
N LEU A 130 -6.19 -14.27 -10.80
CA LEU A 130 -7.33 -13.54 -11.34
C LEU A 130 -7.33 -13.68 -12.87
N THR A 131 -8.36 -14.33 -13.39
CA THR A 131 -8.68 -14.40 -14.82
C THR A 131 -10.11 -13.88 -15.03
N ASN A 132 -10.53 -13.69 -16.29
CA ASN A 132 -11.93 -13.34 -16.57
C ASN A 132 -12.91 -14.40 -16.03
N ASP A 133 -12.49 -15.66 -15.94
CA ASP A 133 -13.33 -16.76 -15.44
C ASP A 133 -13.37 -16.83 -13.90
N THR A 134 -12.38 -16.26 -13.20
CA THR A 134 -12.24 -16.41 -11.75
C THR A 134 -12.46 -15.14 -10.96
N VAL A 135 -12.34 -13.95 -11.58
CA VAL A 135 -12.24 -12.68 -10.85
C VAL A 135 -13.42 -12.40 -9.93
N GLU A 136 -14.66 -12.55 -10.38
CA GLU A 136 -15.83 -12.29 -9.53
C GLU A 136 -15.88 -13.23 -8.33
N ARG A 137 -15.67 -14.52 -8.58
CA ARG A 137 -15.68 -15.53 -7.52
C ARG A 137 -14.57 -15.29 -6.50
N VAL A 138 -13.34 -15.04 -6.95
CA VAL A 138 -12.19 -14.80 -6.06
C VAL A 138 -12.39 -13.52 -5.25
N LEU A 139 -12.91 -12.44 -5.85
CA LEU A 139 -13.23 -11.21 -5.10
C LEU A 139 -14.32 -11.47 -4.05
N ALA A 140 -15.38 -12.19 -4.41
CA ALA A 140 -16.44 -12.55 -3.46
C ALA A 140 -15.92 -13.42 -2.29
N GLU A 141 -15.09 -14.41 -2.58
CA GLU A 141 -14.47 -15.27 -1.57
C GLU A 141 -13.57 -14.47 -0.63
N ILE A 142 -12.69 -13.61 -1.16
CA ILE A 142 -11.84 -12.71 -0.35
C ILE A 142 -12.71 -11.74 0.47
N GLY A 143 -13.78 -11.20 -0.11
CA GLY A 143 -14.74 -10.36 0.61
C GLY A 143 -15.36 -11.06 1.81
N GLY A 144 -15.67 -12.35 1.68
CA GLY A 144 -16.09 -13.19 2.81
C GLY A 144 -15.04 -13.31 3.91
N CYS A 145 -13.75 -13.35 3.56
CA CYS A 145 -12.65 -13.36 4.54
C CYS A 145 -12.51 -12.00 5.24
N VAL A 146 -12.69 -10.91 4.50
CA VAL A 146 -12.73 -9.56 5.06
C VAL A 146 -13.91 -9.44 6.04
N GLN A 147 -15.09 -9.96 5.70
CA GLN A 147 -16.22 -10.01 6.64
C GLN A 147 -15.87 -10.76 7.93
N ARG A 148 -15.25 -11.95 7.83
CA ARG A 148 -14.80 -12.70 9.01
C ARG A 148 -13.77 -11.92 9.83
N TRP A 149 -12.82 -11.26 9.17
CA TRP A 149 -11.81 -10.44 9.81
C TRP A 149 -12.41 -9.23 10.54
N VAL A 150 -13.32 -8.49 9.91
CA VAL A 150 -14.07 -7.39 10.53
C VAL A 150 -14.83 -7.88 11.76
N THR A 151 -15.59 -8.96 11.62
CA THR A 151 -16.38 -9.53 12.73
C THR A 151 -15.48 -10.00 13.89
N ALA A 152 -14.37 -10.67 13.60
CA ALA A 152 -13.45 -11.16 14.62
C ALA A 152 -12.66 -10.05 15.31
N SER A 153 -12.41 -8.93 14.61
CA SER A 153 -11.72 -7.77 15.18
C SER A 153 -12.61 -6.99 16.17
N GLY A 154 -13.93 -7.05 15.97
CA GLY A 154 -14.91 -6.37 16.82
C GLY A 154 -15.10 -4.88 16.49
N PRO A 155 -16.20 -4.28 16.99
CA PRO A 155 -16.61 -2.92 16.63
C PRO A 155 -15.63 -1.85 17.11
N ASP A 156 -14.98 -2.05 18.26
CA ASP A 156 -14.04 -1.09 18.87
C ASP A 156 -12.62 -1.17 18.27
N SER A 157 -12.43 -2.00 17.24
CA SER A 157 -11.15 -2.11 16.54
C SER A 157 -11.02 -1.06 15.45
N ARG A 158 -9.79 -0.70 15.10
CA ARG A 158 -9.50 0.17 13.95
C ARG A 158 -10.18 -0.29 12.65
N LEU A 159 -10.37 -1.60 12.49
CA LEU A 159 -11.05 -2.16 11.32
C LEU A 159 -12.57 -2.08 11.45
N GLY A 160 -13.13 -2.22 12.65
CA GLY A 160 -14.55 -2.04 12.93
C GLY A 160 -15.04 -0.60 12.70
N GLU A 161 -14.15 0.38 12.91
CA GLU A 161 -14.40 1.80 12.64
C GLU A 161 -14.09 2.23 11.19
N ALA A 162 -13.49 1.36 10.38
CA ALA A 162 -13.10 1.71 9.00
C ALA A 162 -14.30 1.68 8.05
N GLU A 163 -14.34 2.62 7.10
CA GLU A 163 -15.34 2.64 6.01
C GLU A 163 -15.00 1.65 4.88
N ALA A 164 -13.77 1.18 4.82
CA ALA A 164 -13.32 0.21 3.82
C ALA A 164 -12.07 -0.55 4.28
N SER A 165 -11.91 -1.75 3.72
CA SER A 165 -10.69 -2.53 3.81
C SER A 165 -10.12 -2.82 2.42
N TYR A 166 -8.81 -3.08 2.36
CA TYR A 166 -8.11 -3.36 1.12
C TYR A 166 -7.36 -4.68 1.23
N VAL A 167 -7.29 -5.42 0.13
CA VAL A 167 -6.51 -6.66 0.01
C VAL A 167 -5.71 -6.60 -1.28
N ASN A 168 -4.39 -6.79 -1.19
CA ASN A 168 -3.57 -6.93 -2.38
C ASN A 168 -3.56 -8.40 -2.82
N ILE A 169 -3.72 -8.63 -4.12
CA ILE A 169 -3.80 -9.95 -4.71
C ILE A 169 -2.65 -10.09 -5.70
N VAL A 170 -1.76 -11.06 -5.45
CA VAL A 170 -0.63 -11.37 -6.32
C VAL A 170 -0.81 -12.75 -6.94
N SER A 171 -0.35 -12.90 -8.18
CA SER A 171 -0.39 -14.20 -8.86
C SER A 171 0.54 -15.22 -8.17
N PRO A 172 0.27 -16.53 -8.30
CA PRO A 172 1.15 -17.57 -7.78
C PRO A 172 2.59 -17.47 -8.31
N ALA A 173 2.77 -17.05 -9.57
CA ALA A 173 4.08 -16.84 -10.17
C ALA A 173 4.89 -15.74 -9.45
N VAL A 174 4.26 -14.59 -9.18
CA VAL A 174 4.90 -13.50 -8.41
C VAL A 174 5.15 -13.92 -6.97
N ALA A 175 4.20 -14.64 -6.36
CA ALA A 175 4.34 -15.13 -5.00
C ALA A 175 5.50 -16.13 -4.85
N ALA A 176 5.78 -16.95 -5.86
CA ALA A 176 6.87 -17.92 -5.84
C ALA A 176 8.26 -17.26 -5.81
N GLU A 177 8.41 -16.11 -6.48
CA GLU A 177 9.66 -15.34 -6.55
C GLU A 177 9.90 -14.38 -5.37
N ARG A 178 8.97 -14.34 -4.41
CA ARG A 178 9.03 -13.40 -3.29
C ARG A 178 10.29 -13.59 -2.45
N LYS A 179 10.89 -12.49 -2.00
CA LYS A 179 11.97 -12.56 -1.01
C LYS A 179 11.42 -13.04 0.33
N ARG A 180 12.09 -14.01 0.93
CA ARG A 180 11.72 -14.53 2.26
C ARG A 180 12.68 -14.02 3.34
N GLY A 181 12.14 -13.77 4.52
CA GLY A 181 12.94 -13.49 5.71
C GLY A 181 13.59 -14.74 6.29
N LYS A 182 14.50 -14.56 7.26
CA LYS A 182 15.04 -15.69 8.03
C LYS A 182 13.95 -16.24 8.94
N ASP A 183 13.84 -17.56 9.06
CA ASP A 183 12.80 -18.18 9.91
C ASP A 183 12.94 -17.86 11.40
N SER A 184 14.14 -17.47 11.84
CA SER A 184 14.40 -17.02 13.21
C SER A 184 13.86 -15.62 13.53
N TRP A 185 13.31 -14.89 12.56
CA TRP A 185 12.77 -13.55 12.77
C TRP A 185 11.29 -13.57 13.13
N PRO A 186 10.80 -12.60 13.94
CA PRO A 186 9.38 -12.48 14.23
C PRO A 186 8.52 -12.42 12.97
N THR A 187 7.34 -13.05 13.00
CA THR A 187 6.47 -13.14 11.82
C THR A 187 6.10 -11.77 11.24
N LEU A 188 5.67 -10.81 12.06
CA LEU A 188 5.34 -9.47 11.59
C LEU A 188 6.54 -8.76 10.96
N MET A 189 7.74 -8.97 11.50
CA MET A 189 8.95 -8.45 10.88
C MET A 189 9.14 -9.05 9.49
N ARG A 190 9.01 -10.38 9.35
CA ARG A 190 9.16 -11.05 8.05
C ARG A 190 8.16 -10.55 7.01
N LEU A 191 6.90 -10.35 7.40
CA LEU A 191 5.79 -9.99 6.50
C LEU A 191 5.76 -8.49 6.12
N THR A 192 6.32 -7.60 6.94
CA THR A 192 6.33 -6.13 6.69
C THR A 192 7.64 -5.62 6.11
N ARG A 193 8.59 -6.52 5.82
CA ARG A 193 9.90 -6.17 5.27
C ARG A 193 9.78 -5.46 3.93
N GLY A 194 10.47 -4.32 3.81
CA GLY A 194 10.47 -3.52 2.58
C GLY A 194 10.99 -4.26 1.35
N ASP A 195 11.92 -5.20 1.48
CA ASP A 195 12.44 -5.97 0.35
C ASP A 195 11.53 -7.12 -0.07
N LEU A 196 10.76 -7.71 0.86
CA LEU A 196 9.64 -8.60 0.55
C LEU A 196 8.56 -7.83 -0.20
N VAL A 197 8.06 -6.74 0.37
CA VAL A 197 7.01 -5.92 -0.27
C VAL A 197 7.49 -5.40 -1.63
N GLY A 198 8.72 -4.90 -1.72
CA GLY A 198 9.33 -4.47 -2.97
C GLY A 198 9.49 -5.59 -4.00
N SER A 199 9.69 -6.84 -3.58
CA SER A 199 9.72 -7.99 -4.49
C SER A 199 8.35 -8.32 -5.09
N LEU A 200 7.26 -7.95 -4.43
CA LEU A 200 5.89 -8.10 -4.94
C LEU A 200 5.50 -6.90 -5.81
N THR A 201 5.75 -5.68 -5.33
CA THR A 201 5.31 -4.43 -6.00
C THR A 201 6.15 -4.05 -7.21
N LYS A 202 7.29 -4.71 -7.45
CA LYS A 202 8.01 -4.63 -8.74
C LYS A 202 7.25 -5.29 -9.89
N HIS A 203 6.19 -6.05 -9.60
CA HIS A 203 5.28 -6.65 -10.58
C HIS A 203 3.90 -6.02 -10.51
N THR A 204 3.15 -6.17 -11.61
CA THR A 204 1.74 -5.86 -11.64
C THR A 204 0.98 -6.81 -10.72
N HIS A 205 0.11 -6.24 -9.89
CA HIS A 205 -0.76 -6.96 -8.98
C HIS A 205 -2.10 -6.24 -8.87
N HIS A 206 -3.04 -6.78 -8.11
CA HIS A 206 -4.35 -6.16 -7.92
C HIS A 206 -4.52 -5.68 -6.49
N SER A 207 -5.31 -4.63 -6.31
CA SER A 207 -5.76 -4.15 -5.01
C SER A 207 -7.28 -4.13 -5.02
N ALA A 208 -7.88 -5.00 -4.21
CA ALA A 208 -9.32 -5.09 -4.03
C ALA A 208 -9.74 -4.26 -2.82
N SER A 209 -10.74 -3.40 -2.99
CA SER A 209 -11.38 -2.64 -1.92
C SER A 209 -12.74 -3.24 -1.58
N TYR A 210 -13.05 -3.30 -0.30
CA TYR A 210 -14.32 -3.77 0.25
C TYR A 210 -14.88 -2.68 1.15
N GLU A 211 -16.06 -2.17 0.82
CA GLU A 211 -16.75 -1.15 1.62
C GLU A 211 -17.29 -1.81 2.90
N ILE A 212 -17.24 -1.08 4.01
CA ILE A 212 -17.66 -1.53 5.34
C ILE A 212 -18.69 -0.53 5.87
N GLU A 213 -19.89 -1.01 6.16
CA GLU A 213 -20.97 -0.22 6.75
C GLU A 213 -21.50 -0.94 7.99
N ALA A 214 -21.38 -0.30 9.16
CA ALA A 214 -21.82 -0.85 10.44
C ALA A 214 -21.33 -2.30 10.69
N GLY A 215 -20.07 -2.59 10.33
CA GLY A 215 -19.45 -3.91 10.47
C GLY A 215 -19.87 -4.96 9.43
N GLN A 216 -20.71 -4.58 8.46
CA GLN A 216 -21.04 -5.39 7.29
C GLN A 216 -20.15 -5.01 6.11
N VAL A 217 -19.68 -6.00 5.37
CA VAL A 217 -18.78 -5.84 4.25
C VAL A 217 -19.54 -6.08 2.95
N ASP A 218 -19.43 -5.17 1.97
CA ASP A 218 -19.82 -5.47 0.60
C ASP A 218 -18.81 -6.47 0.02
N THR A 219 -19.18 -7.76 0.04
CA THR A 219 -18.31 -8.85 -0.35
C THR A 219 -18.02 -8.87 -1.85
N THR A 220 -18.80 -8.18 -2.69
CA THR A 220 -18.56 -8.19 -4.14
C THR A 220 -17.19 -7.61 -4.48
N GLY A 221 -16.78 -6.59 -3.72
CA GLY A 221 -15.48 -5.95 -3.84
C GLY A 221 -15.27 -5.23 -5.17
N ARG A 222 -14.28 -4.35 -5.21
CA ARG A 222 -13.86 -3.68 -6.44
C ARG A 222 -12.35 -3.73 -6.54
N ALA A 223 -11.83 -4.26 -7.64
CA ALA A 223 -10.40 -4.38 -7.83
C ALA A 223 -9.86 -3.33 -8.79
N ARG A 224 -8.61 -2.93 -8.57
CA ARG A 224 -7.82 -2.14 -9.51
C ARG A 224 -6.49 -2.80 -9.77
N VAL A 225 -5.92 -2.53 -10.94
CA VAL A 225 -4.56 -2.98 -11.30
C VAL A 225 -3.55 -1.98 -10.73
N VAL A 226 -2.64 -2.46 -9.89
CA VAL A 226 -1.50 -1.71 -9.38
C VAL A 226 -0.27 -2.08 -10.20
N ARG A 227 0.32 -1.08 -10.86
CA ARG A 227 1.43 -1.24 -11.79
C ARG A 227 2.72 -0.64 -11.23
N PRO A 228 3.89 -1.19 -11.58
CA PRO A 228 5.17 -0.50 -11.37
C PRO A 228 5.18 0.87 -12.05
N PHE A 229 5.90 1.82 -11.46
CA PHE A 229 5.87 3.24 -11.85
C PHE A 229 6.03 3.48 -13.36
N LYS A 230 7.03 2.85 -14.01
CA LYS A 230 7.26 3.00 -15.45
C LYS A 230 6.06 2.51 -16.29
N GLN A 231 5.51 1.35 -15.94
CA GLN A 231 4.34 0.79 -16.62
C GLN A 231 3.09 1.65 -16.39
N SER A 232 2.93 2.22 -15.19
CA SER A 232 1.84 3.18 -14.91
C SER A 232 1.97 4.43 -15.78
N GLN A 233 3.18 4.98 -15.95
CA GLN A 233 3.40 6.13 -16.83
C GLN A 233 3.10 5.79 -18.30
N GLU A 234 3.56 4.63 -18.77
CA GLU A 234 3.30 4.17 -20.14
C GLU A 234 1.81 3.98 -20.40
N PHE A 235 1.12 3.25 -19.53
CA PHE A 235 -0.34 3.07 -19.58
C PHE A 235 -1.05 4.42 -19.67
N GLY A 236 -0.74 5.33 -18.76
CA GLY A 236 -1.37 6.64 -18.73
C GLY A 236 -1.10 7.51 -19.94
N ARG A 237 0.13 7.49 -20.50
CA ARG A 237 0.43 8.17 -21.77
C ARG A 237 -0.38 7.60 -22.93
N THR A 238 -0.53 6.27 -22.99
CA THR A 238 -1.35 5.61 -24.02
C THR A 238 -2.80 6.07 -23.93
N VAL A 239 -3.40 6.03 -22.73
CA VAL A 239 -4.78 6.47 -22.53
C VAL A 239 -4.95 7.93 -22.91
N GLN A 240 -4.12 8.82 -22.36
CA GLN A 240 -4.23 10.26 -22.60
C GLN A 240 -4.13 10.59 -24.09
N LYS A 241 -3.20 9.93 -24.80
CA LYS A 241 -3.06 10.11 -26.24
C LYS A 241 -4.30 9.63 -26.98
N ALA A 242 -4.75 8.39 -26.74
CA ALA A 242 -5.88 7.82 -27.45
C ALA A 242 -7.17 8.63 -27.23
N VAL A 243 -7.41 9.05 -25.98
CA VAL A 243 -8.55 9.90 -25.63
C VAL A 243 -8.45 11.27 -26.29
N ALA A 244 -7.28 11.92 -26.27
CA ALA A 244 -7.10 13.20 -26.95
C ALA A 244 -7.33 13.08 -28.46
N ASP A 245 -6.79 12.04 -29.10
CA ASP A 245 -6.93 11.80 -30.53
C ASP A 245 -8.41 11.66 -30.94
N GLU A 246 -9.22 10.96 -30.15
CA GLU A 246 -10.66 10.82 -30.40
C GLU A 246 -11.42 12.13 -30.12
N LEU A 247 -11.13 12.82 -29.00
CA LEU A 247 -11.79 14.07 -28.65
C LEU A 247 -11.49 15.21 -29.64
N ARG A 248 -10.33 15.21 -30.31
CA ARG A 248 -9.95 16.23 -31.31
C ARG A 248 -10.90 16.34 -32.49
N ALA A 249 -11.68 15.31 -32.78
CA ALA A 249 -12.73 15.37 -33.79
C ALA A 249 -13.81 16.41 -33.44
N THR A 250 -14.04 16.67 -32.15
CA THR A 250 -15.03 17.63 -31.64
C THR A 250 -14.37 18.88 -31.05
N TYR A 251 -13.22 18.71 -30.38
CA TYR A 251 -12.49 19.76 -29.67
C TYR A 251 -11.04 19.81 -30.17
N PRO A 252 -10.74 20.56 -31.25
CA PRO A 252 -9.43 20.54 -31.90
C PRO A 252 -8.25 20.87 -30.97
N ASP A 253 -8.47 21.75 -30.00
CA ASP A 253 -7.47 22.21 -29.03
C ASP A 253 -7.53 21.46 -27.68
N VAL A 254 -8.17 20.30 -27.62
CA VAL A 254 -8.38 19.57 -26.37
C VAL A 254 -7.08 19.21 -25.66
N VAL A 255 -7.08 19.39 -24.34
CA VAL A 255 -6.03 18.91 -23.44
C VAL A 255 -6.66 18.03 -22.38
N VAL A 256 -6.27 16.75 -22.34
CA VAL A 256 -6.64 15.84 -21.26
C VAL A 256 -5.62 15.95 -20.13
N SER A 257 -6.12 15.93 -18.89
CA SER A 257 -5.33 16.11 -17.68
C SER A 257 -4.27 15.01 -17.51
N ASP A 258 -3.13 15.40 -16.94
CA ASP A 258 -2.07 14.50 -16.53
C ASP A 258 -2.45 13.67 -15.29
N TYR A 259 -3.45 14.12 -14.52
CA TYR A 259 -3.97 13.43 -13.35
C TYR A 259 -4.74 12.17 -13.75
N GLN A 260 -4.09 11.03 -13.54
CA GLN A 260 -4.69 9.71 -13.73
C GLN A 260 -5.50 9.35 -12.48
N TRP A 261 -6.82 9.20 -12.65
CA TRP A 261 -7.74 8.76 -11.60
C TRP A 261 -7.65 7.24 -11.35
N VAL A 262 -8.41 6.79 -10.36
CA VAL A 262 -8.50 5.37 -10.00
C VAL A 262 -9.22 4.59 -11.10
N TRP A 263 -8.45 3.80 -11.83
CA TRP A 263 -8.92 2.78 -12.76
C TRP A 263 -9.44 1.58 -11.96
N ARG A 264 -10.63 1.10 -12.30
CA ARG A 264 -11.20 -0.13 -11.72
C ARG A 264 -11.35 -1.19 -12.80
N LEU A 265 -11.21 -2.45 -12.42
CA LEU A 265 -11.59 -3.55 -13.29
C LEU A 265 -13.08 -3.46 -13.63
N GLU A 266 -13.45 -3.78 -14.86
CA GLU A 266 -14.85 -4.03 -15.18
C GLU A 266 -15.34 -5.29 -14.46
N PRO A 267 -16.61 -5.35 -14.02
CA PRO A 267 -17.18 -6.57 -13.46
C PRO A 267 -16.92 -7.78 -14.39
N GLY A 268 -16.43 -8.88 -13.83
CA GLY A 268 -16.11 -10.09 -14.59
C GLY A 268 -14.86 -10.04 -15.46
N ARG A 269 -14.09 -8.94 -15.48
CA ARG A 269 -12.99 -8.75 -16.44
C ARG A 269 -11.70 -8.27 -15.79
N VAL A 270 -10.62 -9.03 -15.98
CA VAL A 270 -9.26 -8.62 -15.57
C VAL A 270 -8.49 -7.92 -16.68
N ASP A 271 -8.93 -8.11 -17.92
CA ASP A 271 -8.31 -7.53 -19.12
C ASP A 271 -8.86 -6.14 -19.47
N ARG A 272 -9.88 -5.67 -18.73
CA ARG A 272 -10.55 -4.39 -18.97
C ARG A 272 -10.60 -3.53 -17.72
N GLN A 273 -10.35 -2.24 -17.91
CA GLN A 273 -10.37 -1.24 -16.85
C GLN A 273 -11.12 0.00 -17.27
N THR A 274 -12.00 0.46 -16.40
CA THR A 274 -12.79 1.66 -16.58
C THR A 274 -12.30 2.76 -15.64
N GLY A 275 -12.28 3.99 -16.13
CA GLY A 275 -11.84 5.15 -15.38
C GLY A 275 -12.29 6.45 -16.00
N TYR A 276 -12.23 7.52 -15.21
CA TYR A 276 -12.49 8.88 -15.68
C TYR A 276 -11.18 9.61 -15.98
N LEU A 277 -11.15 10.35 -17.10
CA LEU A 277 -10.12 11.37 -17.34
C LEU A 277 -10.78 12.73 -17.46
N LEU A 278 -10.21 13.72 -16.78
CA LEU A 278 -10.61 15.10 -16.97
C LEU A 278 -10.01 15.62 -18.27
N PHE A 279 -10.76 16.43 -19.01
CA PHE A 279 -10.26 17.10 -20.20
C PHE A 279 -10.79 18.52 -20.29
N CYS A 280 -10.06 19.40 -20.94
CA CYS A 280 -10.46 20.78 -21.18
C CYS A 280 -10.60 20.96 -22.70
N PRO A 281 -11.77 21.41 -23.21
CA PRO A 281 -11.96 21.69 -24.64
C PRO A 281 -10.92 22.66 -25.22
N ARG A 282 -10.42 23.57 -24.39
CA ARG A 282 -9.29 24.48 -24.67
C ARG A 282 -8.37 24.55 -23.45
N PRO A 283 -7.04 24.68 -23.63
CA PRO A 283 -6.11 24.80 -22.52
C PRO A 283 -6.18 26.18 -21.84
N ASP A 284 -5.60 26.27 -20.64
CA ASP A 284 -5.24 27.55 -20.01
C ASP A 284 -4.12 28.27 -20.80
N GLU A 285 -3.78 29.50 -20.41
CA GLU A 285 -2.70 30.30 -21.01
C GLU A 285 -1.32 29.59 -20.97
N ARG A 286 -1.16 28.57 -20.13
CA ARG A 286 0.06 27.77 -19.98
C ARG A 286 -0.03 26.42 -20.70
N GLY A 287 -1.07 26.18 -21.50
CA GLY A 287 -1.24 24.93 -22.25
C GLY A 287 -1.76 23.76 -21.41
N ARG A 288 -2.29 24.00 -20.20
CA ARG A 288 -2.67 22.95 -19.24
C ARG A 288 -4.18 22.86 -19.09
N CYS A 289 -4.65 21.70 -18.67
CA CYS A 289 -6.01 21.52 -18.20
C CYS A 289 -6.04 21.60 -16.67
N VAL A 290 -6.64 22.66 -16.14
CA VAL A 290 -6.75 22.93 -14.70
C VAL A 290 -8.24 23.09 -14.36
N ASN A 291 -8.70 22.42 -13.30
CA ASN A 291 -10.07 22.52 -12.80
C ASN A 291 -11.16 22.28 -13.85
N SER A 292 -11.03 21.22 -14.67
CA SER A 292 -12.08 20.90 -15.65
C SER A 292 -13.39 20.50 -14.98
N ASP A 293 -14.50 20.91 -15.60
CA ASP A 293 -15.87 20.47 -15.37
C ASP A 293 -16.29 19.33 -16.30
N ASP A 294 -15.41 18.93 -17.23
CA ASP A 294 -15.63 17.85 -18.17
C ASP A 294 -14.74 16.65 -17.86
N ALA A 295 -15.36 15.48 -17.88
CA ALA A 295 -14.69 14.20 -17.81
C ALA A 295 -15.09 13.30 -18.98
N VAL A 296 -14.25 12.33 -19.27
CA VAL A 296 -14.59 11.21 -20.16
C VAL A 296 -14.47 9.93 -19.36
N LEU A 297 -15.54 9.13 -19.38
CA LEU A 297 -15.49 7.74 -18.96
C LEU A 297 -14.94 6.91 -20.12
N VAL A 298 -13.91 6.13 -19.84
CA VAL A 298 -13.26 5.27 -20.82
C VAL A 298 -13.04 3.89 -20.23
N THR A 299 -13.34 2.87 -21.04
CA THR A 299 -12.92 1.48 -20.80
C THR A 299 -11.73 1.17 -21.69
N THR A 300 -10.68 0.62 -21.10
CA THR A 300 -9.39 0.34 -21.75
C THR A 300 -8.97 -1.11 -21.57
N ASP A 301 -8.12 -1.60 -22.49
CA ASP A 301 -7.38 -2.84 -22.30
C ASP A 301 -6.24 -2.68 -21.27
N GLY A 302 -5.54 -3.77 -20.95
CA GLY A 302 -4.39 -3.74 -20.03
C GLY A 302 -3.24 -2.80 -20.43
N ARG A 303 -3.17 -2.38 -21.70
CA ARG A 303 -2.14 -1.48 -22.27
C ARG A 303 -2.59 -0.01 -22.33
N GLY A 304 -3.86 0.27 -22.02
CA GLY A 304 -4.44 1.61 -22.02
C GLY A 304 -5.08 2.02 -23.35
N ASN A 305 -5.32 1.08 -24.27
CA ASN A 305 -6.06 1.38 -25.49
C ASN A 305 -7.57 1.36 -25.19
N PRO A 306 -8.34 2.39 -25.57
CA PRO A 306 -9.80 2.36 -25.49
C PRO A 306 -10.36 1.16 -26.27
N VAL A 307 -11.29 0.42 -25.67
CA VAL A 307 -11.94 -0.76 -26.29
C VAL A 307 -13.43 -0.53 -26.55
N GLU A 308 -13.97 0.59 -26.07
CA GLU A 308 -15.36 1.02 -26.25
C GLU A 308 -15.40 2.52 -26.57
N LYS A 309 -16.56 3.00 -27.03
CA LYS A 309 -16.74 4.44 -27.32
C LYS A 309 -16.58 5.27 -26.06
N LEU A 310 -15.90 6.40 -26.18
CA LEU A 310 -15.76 7.36 -25.10
C LEU A 310 -17.12 7.96 -24.71
N ARG A 311 -17.39 8.04 -23.40
CA ARG A 311 -18.58 8.71 -22.88
C ARG A 311 -18.20 9.99 -22.16
N ILE A 312 -18.55 11.13 -22.75
CA ILE A 312 -18.35 12.44 -22.15
C ILE A 312 -19.36 12.66 -21.02
N VAL A 313 -18.88 13.19 -19.90
CA VAL A 313 -19.66 13.59 -18.73
C VAL A 313 -19.33 15.05 -18.42
N HIS A 314 -20.35 15.88 -18.43
CA HIS A 314 -20.25 17.31 -18.11
C HIS A 314 -20.59 17.58 -16.64
N ASP A 315 -20.28 18.78 -16.18
CA ASP A 315 -20.62 19.30 -14.85
C ASP A 315 -20.14 18.38 -13.72
N VAL A 316 -18.91 17.85 -13.82
CA VAL A 316 -18.35 16.91 -12.85
C VAL A 316 -17.87 17.56 -11.57
N ARG A 317 -18.16 18.84 -11.34
CA ARG A 317 -17.87 19.56 -10.08
C ARG A 317 -19.16 20.05 -9.46
N ASP A 318 -19.23 19.97 -8.13
CA ASP A 318 -20.34 20.55 -7.39
C ASP A 318 -20.18 22.08 -7.23
N GLY A 319 -21.20 22.72 -6.65
CA GLY A 319 -21.21 24.18 -6.41
C GLY A 319 -20.12 24.69 -5.44
N THR A 320 -19.32 23.81 -4.84
CA THR A 320 -18.14 24.14 -4.02
C THR A 320 -16.82 23.97 -4.80
N GLY A 321 -16.89 23.48 -6.04
CA GLY A 321 -15.74 23.16 -6.89
C GLY A 321 -15.15 21.78 -6.64
N ALA A 322 -15.75 20.96 -5.77
CA ALA A 322 -15.31 19.60 -5.49
C ALA A 322 -15.73 18.66 -6.62
N LEU A 323 -14.85 17.73 -6.99
CA LEU A 323 -15.13 16.77 -8.06
C LEU A 323 -16.17 15.74 -7.60
N ARG A 324 -17.24 15.57 -8.36
CA ARG A 324 -18.33 14.61 -8.16
C ARG A 324 -18.59 13.83 -9.45
N LEU A 325 -17.90 12.70 -9.60
CA LEU A 325 -18.08 11.80 -10.73
C LEU A 325 -19.26 10.85 -10.48
N PRO A 326 -20.06 10.53 -11.50
CA PRO A 326 -21.10 9.53 -11.36
C PRO A 326 -20.50 8.13 -11.12
N PRO A 327 -21.23 7.21 -10.46
CA PRO A 327 -20.83 5.82 -10.38
C PRO A 327 -20.90 5.14 -11.76
N TYR A 328 -20.09 4.11 -11.95
CA TYR A 328 -20.14 3.18 -13.07
C TYR A 328 -19.99 1.75 -12.56
#